data_AF-A0A9N9H8E3-F1
#
_entry.id   AF-A0A9N9H8E3-F1
#
_cell.length_a   1.000
_cell.length_b   1.000
_cell.length_c   1.000
_cell.angle_alpha   90.00
_cell.angle_beta   90.00
_cell.angle_gamma   90.00
#
_symmetry.space_group_name_H-M   'P 1'
#
loop_
_entity.id
_entity.type
_entity.pdbx_description
1 polymer ?
#
loop_
_entity_poly.entity_id
_entity_poly.type
_entity_poly.pdbx_seq_one_letter_code
_entity_poly.pdbx_strand_id
1 'polypeptide(L)'
;MIHATLENHTDIQNFVKTLFKPFKSFNTVNTTAIRKYATTIASESGESKFAAERRAIEEHAKTLIIGSANAYRIASAHQHSEHSDHGERPPFQYQRIRPFPWKDGDTTLFHNPE
;
A
#
# COMPACT_ATOMS: atom_id res chain seq x y z
N MET A 1 -2.25 -3.90 -24.45
CA MET A 1 -0.98 -4.62 -24.25
C MET A 1 0.14 -3.60 -24.26
N ILE A 2 0.52 -3.09 -23.08
CA ILE A 2 1.69 -2.21 -22.92
C ILE A 2 2.59 -2.91 -21.91
N HIS A 3 3.52 -3.72 -22.41
CA HIS A 3 4.65 -4.19 -21.64
C HIS A 3 5.67 -3.04 -21.62
N ALA A 4 5.79 -2.35 -20.50
CA ALA A 4 6.91 -1.46 -20.23
C ALA A 4 7.68 -2.08 -19.05
N THR A 5 8.72 -2.84 -19.39
CA THR A 5 9.76 -3.32 -18.47
C THR A 5 10.51 -2.12 -17.91
N LEU A 6 10.27 -1.81 -16.62
CA LEU A 6 10.96 -0.77 -15.85
C LEU A 6 12.34 -1.28 -15.40
N GLU A 7 13.32 -1.30 -16.32
CA GLU A 7 14.68 -1.75 -15.97
C GLU A 7 15.69 -0.61 -15.74
N ASN A 8 15.33 0.66 -15.89
CA ASN A 8 16.28 1.75 -15.73
C ASN A 8 15.84 2.78 -14.69
N HIS A 9 16.71 3.00 -13.69
CA HIS A 9 16.53 3.99 -12.61
C HIS A 9 16.36 5.43 -13.15
N THR A 10 16.78 5.68 -14.39
CA THR A 10 16.56 6.94 -15.13
C THR A 10 15.12 7.12 -15.62
N ASP A 11 14.39 6.05 -15.92
CA ASP A 11 13.00 6.13 -16.41
C ASP A 11 12.00 6.49 -15.30
N ILE A 12 12.25 6.02 -14.08
CA ILE A 12 11.45 6.40 -12.91
C ILE A 12 11.56 7.90 -12.64
N GLN A 13 12.75 8.49 -12.79
CA GLN A 13 12.97 9.92 -12.60
C GLN A 13 12.26 10.76 -13.68
N ASN A 14 12.22 10.28 -14.92
CA ASN A 14 11.52 10.95 -16.01
C ASN A 14 10.00 10.82 -15.90
N PHE A 15 9.50 9.69 -15.40
CA PHE A 15 8.09 9.49 -15.09
C PHE A 15 7.62 10.43 -13.97
N VAL A 16 8.39 10.55 -12.87
CA VAL A 16 8.08 11.48 -11.78
C VAL A 16 8.07 12.94 -12.26
N LYS A 17 9.03 13.35 -13.10
CA LYS A 17 9.08 14.72 -13.65
C LYS A 17 7.92 15.04 -14.60
N THR A 18 7.40 14.06 -15.32
CA THR A 18 6.25 14.25 -16.22
C THR A 18 4.93 14.25 -15.46
N LEU A 19 4.83 13.49 -14.37
CA LEU A 19 3.65 13.42 -13.50
C LEU A 19 3.49 14.66 -12.61
N PHE A 20 4.60 15.26 -12.17
CA PHE A 20 4.63 16.47 -11.33
C PHE A 20 4.96 17.75 -12.12
N LYS A 21 4.39 17.92 -13.32
CA LYS A 21 4.43 19.23 -13.97
C LYS A 21 3.64 20.23 -13.11
N PRO A 22 4.23 21.36 -12.69
CA PRO A 22 3.50 22.37 -11.94
C PRO A 22 2.37 22.91 -12.82
N PHE A 23 1.13 22.80 -12.34
CA PHE A 23 -0.02 23.45 -12.95
C PHE A 23 0.31 24.94 -13.11
N LYS A 24 0.27 25.45 -14.34
CA LYS A 24 0.33 26.88 -14.61
C LYS A 24 -0.77 27.54 -13.79
N SER A 25 -0.39 28.41 -12.86
CA SER A 25 -1.36 29.23 -12.12
C SER A 25 -2.12 30.07 -13.13
N PHE A 26 -3.43 29.86 -13.23
CA PHE A 26 -4.28 30.77 -13.97
C PHE A 26 -4.21 32.13 -13.30
N ASN A 27 -3.81 33.14 -14.06
CA ASN A 27 -3.72 34.52 -13.60
C ASN A 27 -5.04 34.94 -12.97
N THR A 28 -4.90 35.46 -11.76
CA THR A 28 -5.87 36.15 -10.92
C THR A 28 -6.80 37.04 -11.74
N VAL A 29 -8.02 36.58 -12.01
CA VAL A 29 -9.12 37.45 -12.42
C VAL A 29 -9.73 38.03 -11.16
N ASN A 30 -9.52 39.33 -10.95
CA ASN A 30 -10.10 40.15 -9.89
C ASN A 30 -11.58 39.85 -9.71
N THR A 31 -11.91 39.02 -8.72
CA THR A 31 -13.31 38.72 -8.39
C THR A 31 -13.73 39.53 -7.18
N THR A 32 -13.89 40.83 -7.38
CA THR A 32 -14.53 41.74 -6.40
C THR A 32 -16.02 41.44 -6.19
N ALA A 33 -16.62 40.56 -7.01
CA ALA A 33 -18.01 40.14 -6.90
C ALA A 33 -18.27 38.97 -5.93
N ILE A 34 -17.25 38.19 -5.52
CA ILE A 34 -17.44 37.06 -4.58
C ILE A 34 -17.55 37.54 -3.13
N ARG A 35 -17.11 38.76 -2.82
CA ARG A 35 -16.97 39.25 -1.44
C ARG A 35 -18.30 39.62 -0.75
N LYS A 36 -19.44 39.57 -1.45
CA LYS A 36 -20.76 39.97 -0.89
C LYS A 36 -21.60 38.84 -0.29
N TYR A 37 -21.20 37.57 -0.47
CA TYR A 37 -21.87 36.42 0.16
C TYR A 37 -21.06 35.75 1.27
N ALA A 38 -19.88 36.29 1.60
CA ALA A 38 -19.09 35.84 2.74
C ALA A 38 -19.56 36.53 4.02
N THR A 39 -20.83 36.35 4.39
CA THR A 39 -21.34 36.75 5.71
C THR A 39 -21.34 35.52 6.63
N THR A 40 -20.39 35.53 7.56
CA THR A 40 -20.50 35.05 8.95
C THR A 40 -21.23 33.73 9.17
N ILE A 41 -20.51 32.62 8.98
CA ILE A 41 -20.44 31.63 10.04
C ILE A 41 -19.00 31.64 10.50
N ALA A 42 -18.75 32.40 11.56
CA ALA A 42 -17.66 32.08 12.45
C ALA A 42 -17.89 30.63 12.89
N SER A 43 -17.24 29.66 12.25
CA SER A 43 -17.08 28.35 12.85
C SER A 43 -16.06 28.54 13.94
N GLU A 44 -16.53 28.74 15.16
CA GLU A 44 -15.75 28.45 16.35
C GLU A 44 -15.10 27.06 16.18
N SER A 45 -13.78 27.04 16.35
CA SER A 45 -13.04 25.94 16.97
C SER A 45 -13.20 24.51 16.41
N GLY A 46 -13.01 24.30 15.11
CA GLY A 46 -12.83 22.94 14.60
C GLY A 46 -12.44 22.91 13.13
N GLU A 47 -11.45 22.08 12.79
CA GLU A 47 -11.18 21.76 11.39
C GLU A 47 -12.45 21.24 10.73
N SER A 48 -12.75 21.68 9.51
CA SER A 48 -13.89 21.14 8.77
C SER A 48 -13.76 19.62 8.67
N LYS A 49 -14.85 18.87 8.90
CA LYS A 49 -14.86 17.40 8.86
C LYS A 49 -14.22 16.84 7.58
N PHE A 50 -14.43 17.51 6.45
CA PHE A 50 -13.81 17.18 5.17
C PHE A 50 -12.28 17.32 5.17
N ALA A 51 -11.73 18.35 5.82
CA ALA A 51 -10.28 18.54 5.95
C ALA A 51 -9.66 17.47 6.86
N ALA A 52 -10.34 17.08 7.93
CA ALA A 52 -9.89 16.01 8.82
C ALA A 52 -9.89 14.64 8.11
N GLU A 53 -10.97 14.30 7.40
CA GLU A 53 -11.07 13.06 6.62
C GLU A 53 -10.01 12.98 5.52
N ARG A 54 -9.78 14.08 4.79
CA ARG A 54 -8.74 14.13 3.77
C ARG A 54 -7.35 13.89 4.35
N ARG A 55 -7.02 14.51 5.50
CA ARG A 55 -5.73 14.27 6.16
C ARG A 55 -5.57 12.83 6.61
N ALA A 56 -6.61 12.23 7.19
CA ALA A 56 -6.59 10.82 7.57
C ALA A 56 -6.34 9.91 6.35
N ILE A 57 -7.02 10.17 5.22
CA ILE A 57 -6.80 9.41 3.98
C ILE A 57 -5.37 9.59 3.48
N GLU A 58 -4.83 10.81 3.48
CA GLU A 58 -3.46 11.07 3.04
C GLU A 58 -2.42 10.39 3.94
N GLU A 59 -2.63 10.35 5.26
CA GLU A 59 -1.75 9.66 6.21
C GLU A 59 -1.84 8.13 6.08
N HIS A 60 -3.06 7.59 5.97
CA HIS A 60 -3.26 6.16 5.76
C HIS A 60 -2.70 5.69 4.41
N ALA A 61 -2.87 6.47 3.34
CA ALA A 61 -2.30 6.14 2.04
C ALA A 61 -0.77 6.07 2.10
N LYS A 62 -0.11 7.03 2.77
CA LYS A 62 1.35 7.02 2.94
C LYS A 62 1.84 5.77 3.67
N THR A 63 1.21 5.44 4.79
CA THR A 63 1.60 4.26 5.59
C THR A 63 1.36 2.95 4.85
N LEU A 64 0.24 2.83 4.13
CA LEU A 64 -0.06 1.68 3.28
C LEU A 64 0.98 1.52 2.16
N ILE A 65 1.33 2.59 1.45
CA ILE A 65 2.31 2.52 0.35
C ILE A 65 3.68 2.08 0.86
N ILE A 66 4.15 2.66 1.97
CA ILE A 66 5.45 2.30 2.56
C ILE A 66 5.43 0.86 3.07
N GLY A 67 4.36 0.48 3.79
CA GLY A 67 4.18 -0.88 4.32
C GLY A 67 4.12 -1.92 3.21
N SER A 68 3.33 -1.68 2.15
CA SER A 68 3.21 -2.59 1.02
C SER A 68 4.52 -2.71 0.23
N ALA A 69 5.25 -1.60 0.04
CA ALA A 69 6.54 -1.64 -0.64
C ALA A 69 7.58 -2.46 0.16
N ASN A 70 7.63 -2.29 1.49
CA ASN A 70 8.53 -3.08 2.32
C ASN A 70 8.13 -4.56 2.36
N ALA A 71 6.84 -4.86 2.49
CA ALA A 71 6.32 -6.22 2.44
C ALA A 71 6.62 -6.88 1.09
N TYR A 72 6.44 -6.16 -0.03
CA TYR A 72 6.76 -6.65 -1.36
C TYR A 72 8.27 -6.96 -1.49
N ARG A 73 9.13 -6.08 -0.99
CA ARG A 73 10.58 -6.31 -0.98
C ARG A 73 10.95 -7.55 -0.16
N ILE A 74 10.36 -7.72 1.03
CA ILE A 74 10.60 -8.88 1.89
C ILE A 74 10.06 -10.15 1.27
N ALA A 75 8.86 -10.11 0.66
CA ALA A 75 8.25 -11.24 -0.02
C ALA A 75 9.06 -11.66 -1.26
N SER A 76 9.56 -10.69 -2.03
CA SER A 76 10.43 -10.93 -3.18
C SER A 76 11.80 -11.50 -2.77
N ALA A 77 12.30 -11.12 -1.59
CA ALA A 77 13.50 -11.71 -1.00
C ALA A 77 13.22 -13.09 -0.36
N HIS A 78 12.00 -13.33 0.10
CA HIS A 78 11.48 -14.65 0.51
C HIS A 78 11.08 -15.48 -0.73
N GLN A 79 12.01 -15.71 -1.64
CA GLN A 79 11.92 -16.83 -2.59
C GLN A 79 12.12 -18.15 -1.84
N HIS A 80 11.18 -18.47 -0.93
CA HIS A 80 11.22 -19.65 -0.07
C HIS A 80 10.68 -20.92 -0.75
N SER A 81 10.33 -20.85 -2.03
CA SER A 81 9.85 -21.99 -2.82
C SER A 81 10.98 -22.90 -3.34
N GLU A 82 12.25 -22.51 -3.19
CA GLU A 82 13.40 -23.29 -3.72
C GLU A 82 14.47 -23.63 -2.66
N HIS A 83 14.18 -23.51 -1.36
CA HIS A 83 14.99 -24.20 -0.34
C HIS A 83 14.59 -25.68 -0.25
N SER A 84 14.65 -26.36 -1.39
CA SER A 84 14.60 -27.80 -1.48
C SER A 84 15.88 -28.38 -0.88
N ASP A 85 15.70 -29.36 0.00
CA ASP A 85 16.72 -30.25 0.55
C ASP A 85 17.49 -29.77 1.80
N HIS A 86 16.76 -29.17 2.76
CA HIS A 86 17.18 -29.34 4.15
C HIS A 86 16.73 -30.72 4.61
N GLY A 87 17.65 -31.70 4.62
CA GLY A 87 17.39 -33.03 5.14
C GLY A 87 16.56 -32.96 6.43
N GLU A 88 15.41 -33.63 6.42
CA GLU A 88 14.39 -33.45 7.45
C GLU A 88 14.99 -33.72 8.83
N ARG A 89 15.11 -32.67 9.65
CA ARG A 89 15.35 -32.88 11.08
C ARG A 89 14.14 -33.63 11.63
N PRO A 90 14.33 -34.65 12.46
CA PRO A 90 13.20 -35.35 13.05
C PRO A 90 12.32 -34.34 13.79
N PRO A 91 11.00 -34.33 13.54
CA PRO A 91 10.09 -33.39 14.18
C PRO A 91 10.08 -33.63 15.69
N PHE A 92 9.96 -32.55 16.47
CA PHE A 92 9.75 -32.70 17.91
C PHE A 92 8.38 -33.34 18.19
N GLN A 93 8.23 -34.02 19.33
CA GLN A 93 6.99 -34.72 19.70
C GLN A 93 5.74 -33.83 19.73
N TYR A 94 5.90 -32.53 19.98
CA TYR A 94 4.82 -31.54 20.00
C TYR A 94 4.54 -30.91 18.62
N GLN A 95 5.35 -31.23 17.60
CA GLN A 95 5.14 -30.76 16.22
C GLN A 95 4.30 -31.79 15.46
N ARG A 96 3.45 -31.31 14.53
CA ARG A 96 2.62 -32.17 13.65
C ARG A 96 1.68 -33.13 14.40
N ILE A 97 1.00 -32.67 15.46
CA ILE A 97 -0.03 -33.45 16.19
C ILE A 97 -1.24 -33.72 15.27
N ARG A 98 -1.77 -34.95 15.28
CA ARG A 98 -2.86 -35.49 14.42
C ARG A 98 -3.92 -36.19 15.29
N PRO A 99 -5.15 -36.54 14.80
CA PRO A 99 -5.71 -36.35 13.46
C PRO A 99 -6.85 -35.30 13.37
N PHE A 100 -7.06 -34.77 12.15
CA PHE A 100 -8.16 -33.88 11.79
C PHE A 100 -9.39 -34.65 11.25
N PRO A 101 -10.61 -34.10 11.35
CA PRO A 101 -11.84 -34.79 10.91
C PRO A 101 -12.13 -34.69 9.40
N TRP A 102 -11.19 -34.20 8.57
CA TRP A 102 -11.39 -34.04 7.13
C TRP A 102 -10.28 -34.71 6.31
N LYS A 103 -10.60 -34.98 5.04
CA LYS A 103 -9.69 -35.56 4.04
C LYS A 103 -8.96 -36.80 4.61
N ASP A 104 -7.64 -36.74 4.70
CA ASP A 104 -6.77 -37.85 5.14
C ASP A 104 -6.43 -37.77 6.64
N GLY A 105 -6.99 -36.80 7.37
CA GLY A 105 -6.72 -36.55 8.79
C GLY A 105 -5.33 -35.97 9.11
N ASP A 106 -4.47 -35.89 8.11
CA ASP A 106 -3.05 -35.59 8.26
C ASP A 106 -2.63 -34.21 7.73
N THR A 107 -3.56 -33.43 7.18
CA THR A 107 -3.27 -32.12 6.59
C THR A 107 -4.16 -31.04 7.20
N THR A 108 -3.55 -29.89 7.52
CA THR A 108 -4.29 -28.71 7.97
C THR A 108 -5.04 -28.08 6.79
N LEU A 109 -6.02 -27.23 7.09
CA LEU A 109 -6.80 -26.53 6.07
C LEU A 109 -5.93 -25.64 5.15
N PHE A 110 -4.84 -25.09 5.67
CA PHE A 110 -3.89 -24.23 4.95
C PHE A 110 -2.53 -24.91 4.77
N HIS A 111 -2.51 -26.22 4.51
CA HIS A 111 -1.28 -26.96 4.26
C HIS A 111 -0.70 -26.62 2.89
N ASN A 112 0.55 -26.14 2.87
CA ASN A 112 1.34 -26.01 1.64
C ASN A 112 2.13 -27.31 1.40
N PRO A 113 1.93 -28.01 0.27
CA PRO A 113 2.68 -29.23 -0.06
C PRO A 113 4.11 -28.95 -0.57
N GLU A 114 4.42 -27.67 -0.86
CA GLU A 114 5.73 -27.18 -1.28
C GLU A 114 6.63 -26.82 -0.08
#